data_AF-A0A6I8PLK5-F1
#
_entry.id   AF-A0A6I8PLK5-F1
#
_cell.length_a   1.000
_cell.length_b   1.000
_cell.length_c   1.000
_cell.angle_alpha   90.00
_cell.angle_beta   90.00
_cell.angle_gamma   90.00
#
_symmetry.space_group_name_H-M   'P 1'
#
loop_
_entity.id
_entity.type
_entity.pdbx_description
1 polymer ?
#
loop_
_entity_poly.entity_id
_entity_poly.type
_entity_poly.pdbx_seq_one_letter_code
_entity_poly.pdbx_strand_id
1 'polypeptide(L)'
;IHEPARPAPLRLSCLLLVTDEHGTILGIDLMIGRRQGSGARGVEAHKGGTESLAPRAYGLLCHSMICPMGAGEPRRPRQLTVGDVHLHRDLGALLPRIGVKLAKAPMRTWGPRPSFTFASLRARVCHVCHRHSFEVKLTPCPQCGAVLYCGESCTRADWRRSPEDVSHQFWCPRLAQFMGRAAELASLPFTYTAETTRETFNKEAFLINRGLTRGYWTQLSMLLPAPDAPGLLHGDGPHPGPLLNGDPYQLLQGDGCCLMPPMPTEAPRELFDSWQEYYAWRGLGLDSPLAALLTFPLTAYHIITRLVPQFFPKLNIQNKRSLKIHVVEAGKEFDLIMVFWELSVLLPHVALELWFVGDTLPTKWDQQHFTLQRDGPGVSVCLGPGPKEKGTRRDLQIKVSARPYHLLQGPKPDLVIGFNAGFGLKDTWLSSLPRLQVGGGWWSQPGGPGARSRAGWAHLGLGLSFSASG
;
A
#
# COMPACT_ATOMS: atom_id res chain seq x y z
N ILE A 1 23.03 -6.41 -27.94
CA ILE A 1 23.09 -6.89 -26.54
C ILE A 1 21.93 -6.20 -25.83
N HIS A 2 20.83 -6.92 -25.62
CA HIS A 2 19.59 -6.37 -25.08
C HIS A 2 19.67 -6.33 -23.55
N GLU A 3 19.64 -5.14 -22.98
CA GLU A 3 19.46 -4.94 -21.52
C GLU A 3 18.08 -5.44 -21.07
N PRO A 4 17.98 -6.17 -19.95
CA PRO A 4 16.71 -6.62 -19.43
C PRO A 4 15.92 -5.46 -18.81
N ALA A 5 14.62 -5.42 -19.13
CA ALA A 5 13.64 -4.45 -18.67
C ALA A 5 13.52 -4.36 -17.13
N ARG A 6 13.84 -3.19 -16.57
CA ARG A 6 13.67 -2.83 -15.15
C ARG A 6 12.18 -2.80 -14.74
N PRO A 7 11.77 -3.32 -13.57
CA PRO A 7 10.46 -2.99 -12.99
C PRO A 7 10.46 -1.51 -12.52
N ALA A 8 9.29 -0.91 -12.27
CA ALA A 8 9.19 0.49 -11.84
C ALA A 8 8.20 0.62 -10.66
N PRO A 9 8.36 1.63 -9.78
CA PRO A 9 7.38 1.92 -8.72
C PRO A 9 6.00 2.23 -9.31
N LEU A 10 4.96 2.01 -8.50
CA LEU A 10 3.58 2.37 -8.83
C LEU A 10 3.48 3.90 -8.99
N ARG A 11 3.57 4.39 -10.23
CA ARG A 11 3.45 5.81 -10.56
C ARG A 11 2.22 6.04 -11.40
N LEU A 12 1.60 7.21 -11.24
CA LEU A 12 0.60 7.70 -12.19
C LEU A 12 1.26 7.79 -13.57
N SER A 13 0.98 6.82 -14.43
CA SER A 13 1.50 6.78 -15.80
C SER A 13 0.66 7.63 -16.74
N CYS A 14 -0.64 7.73 -16.46
CA CYS A 14 -1.51 8.67 -17.14
C CYS A 14 -2.76 8.95 -16.31
N LEU A 15 -3.17 10.21 -16.39
CA LEU A 15 -4.41 10.74 -15.86
C LEU A 15 -5.36 11.00 -17.03
N LEU A 16 -6.51 10.35 -17.02
CA LEU A 16 -7.62 10.72 -17.89
C LEU A 16 -8.59 11.57 -17.08
N LEU A 17 -8.94 12.74 -17.60
CA LEU A 17 -9.85 13.69 -16.97
C LEU A 17 -10.94 14.08 -17.95
N VAL A 18 -12.20 13.98 -17.52
CA VAL A 18 -13.36 14.47 -18.25
C VAL A 18 -13.93 15.66 -17.49
N THR A 19 -14.12 16.78 -18.16
CA THR A 19 -14.67 18.01 -17.59
C THR A 19 -15.81 18.55 -18.46
N ASP A 20 -16.67 19.38 -17.87
CA ASP A 20 -17.55 20.25 -18.65
C ASP A 20 -16.83 21.51 -19.12
N GLU A 21 -17.54 22.34 -19.90
CA GLU A 21 -17.03 23.59 -20.46
C GLU A 21 -16.62 24.63 -19.41
N HIS A 22 -17.11 24.51 -18.16
CA HIS A 22 -16.76 25.41 -17.06
C HIS A 22 -15.57 24.91 -16.23
N GLY A 23 -15.06 23.71 -16.55
CA GLY A 23 -13.96 23.04 -15.86
C GLY A 23 -14.39 22.16 -14.69
N THR A 24 -15.69 21.88 -14.54
CA THR A 24 -16.19 20.96 -13.51
C THR A 24 -15.83 19.52 -13.89
N ILE A 25 -15.26 18.76 -12.95
CA ILE A 25 -14.79 17.39 -13.22
C ILE A 25 -15.96 16.42 -13.24
N LEU A 26 -16.15 15.75 -14.37
CA LEU A 26 -17.20 14.75 -14.59
C LEU A 26 -16.68 13.30 -14.51
N GLY A 27 -15.38 13.10 -14.67
CA GLY A 27 -14.75 11.79 -14.71
C GLY A 27 -13.27 11.85 -14.47
N ILE A 28 -12.72 10.89 -13.72
CA ILE A 28 -11.29 10.67 -13.58
C ILE A 28 -10.96 9.18 -13.73
N ASP A 29 -9.89 8.86 -14.45
CA ASP A 29 -9.28 7.53 -14.40
C ASP A 29 -7.77 7.69 -14.23
N LEU A 30 -7.21 6.90 -13.32
CA LEU A 30 -5.81 6.92 -12.96
C LEU A 30 -5.22 5.59 -13.40
N MET A 31 -4.29 5.65 -14.35
CA MET A 31 -3.47 4.50 -14.64
C MET A 31 -2.20 4.62 -13.83
N ILE A 32 -2.02 3.62 -12.99
CA ILE A 32 -0.77 3.43 -12.28
C ILE A 32 0.05 2.48 -13.15
N GLY A 33 0.99 3.02 -13.92
CA GLY A 33 1.80 2.23 -14.82
C GLY A 33 3.01 1.69 -14.09
N ARG A 34 3.26 0.39 -14.28
CA ARG A 34 4.62 -0.14 -14.26
C ARG A 34 5.20 0.12 -15.64
N ARG A 35 6.32 0.84 -15.73
CA ARG A 35 7.04 1.02 -17.00
C ARG A 35 7.47 -0.37 -17.48
N GLN A 36 6.80 -0.94 -18.48
CA GLN A 36 7.28 -2.13 -19.18
C GLN A 36 8.52 -1.73 -19.97
N GLY A 37 9.67 -2.32 -19.67
CA GLY A 37 10.82 -2.23 -20.56
C GLY A 37 10.58 -3.12 -21.78
N SER A 38 10.87 -2.58 -22.95
CA SER A 38 10.81 -3.28 -24.22
C SER A 38 11.92 -4.34 -24.28
N GLY A 39 11.57 -5.63 -24.25
CA GLY A 39 12.48 -6.69 -24.71
C GLY A 39 12.40 -8.00 -23.94
N ALA A 40 11.47 -8.88 -24.31
CA ALA A 40 11.64 -10.33 -24.24
C ALA A 40 10.59 -11.02 -25.13
N ARG A 41 11.05 -11.85 -26.07
CA ARG A 41 10.25 -12.56 -27.07
C ARG A 41 10.14 -14.03 -26.64
N GLY A 42 8.90 -14.55 -26.51
CA GLY A 42 8.57 -15.96 -26.24
C GLY A 42 8.73 -16.36 -24.76
N VAL A 43 7.79 -17.01 -24.08
CA VAL A 43 6.71 -17.91 -24.48
C VAL A 43 5.54 -17.71 -23.49
N GLU A 44 4.31 -17.74 -24.01
CA GLU A 44 3.01 -17.53 -23.33
C GLU A 44 2.73 -16.12 -22.79
N ALA A 45 2.53 -15.21 -23.75
CA ALA A 45 2.15 -13.82 -23.56
C ALA A 45 0.69 -13.67 -23.09
N HIS A 46 0.47 -13.44 -21.80
CA HIS A 46 -0.59 -12.51 -21.39
C HIS A 46 -0.14 -11.10 -21.83
N LYS A 47 -0.70 -10.64 -22.96
CA LYS A 47 -0.44 -9.34 -23.59
C LYS A 47 -0.58 -8.18 -22.60
N GLY A 48 0.51 -7.80 -21.95
CA GLY A 48 0.71 -6.43 -21.48
C GLY A 48 0.95 -5.51 -22.67
N GLY A 49 -0.04 -5.34 -23.55
CA GLY A 49 0.03 -4.31 -24.57
C GLY A 49 0.06 -2.94 -23.88
N THR A 50 0.68 -1.95 -24.52
CA THR A 50 0.29 -0.55 -24.32
C THR A 50 -1.22 -0.52 -24.46
N GLU A 51 -1.96 -0.55 -23.35
CA GLU A 51 -3.41 -0.53 -23.41
C GLU A 51 -3.77 0.74 -24.17
N SER A 52 -4.45 0.58 -25.31
CA SER A 52 -4.94 1.73 -26.05
C SER A 52 -5.74 2.58 -25.07
N LEU A 53 -5.35 3.84 -24.94
CA LEU A 53 -6.02 4.77 -24.03
C LEU A 53 -7.46 5.04 -24.47
N ALA A 54 -7.77 4.82 -25.76
CA ALA A 54 -9.07 5.09 -26.33
C ALA A 54 -10.21 4.24 -25.73
N PRO A 55 -10.12 2.89 -25.61
CA PRO A 55 -11.10 2.10 -24.87
C PRO A 55 -11.35 2.58 -23.44
N ARG A 56 -10.29 2.93 -22.70
CA ARG A 56 -10.40 3.43 -21.32
C ARG A 56 -11.06 4.80 -21.27
N ALA A 57 -10.59 5.75 -22.08
CA ALA A 57 -11.18 7.08 -22.18
C ALA A 57 -12.64 7.05 -22.65
N TYR A 58 -12.97 6.17 -23.59
CA TYR A 58 -14.34 5.93 -24.03
C TYR A 58 -15.19 5.35 -22.90
N GLY A 59 -14.66 4.39 -22.14
CA GLY A 59 -15.32 3.83 -20.97
C GLY A 59 -15.51 4.85 -19.84
N LEU A 60 -14.54 5.72 -19.63
CA LEU A 60 -14.62 6.84 -18.68
C LEU A 60 -15.68 7.84 -19.11
N LEU A 61 -15.69 8.25 -20.39
CA LEU A 61 -16.69 9.15 -20.95
C LEU A 61 -18.11 8.57 -20.82
N CYS A 62 -18.31 7.30 -21.20
CA CYS A 62 -19.59 6.61 -21.03
C CYS A 62 -20.06 6.63 -19.59
N HIS A 63 -19.16 6.35 -18.66
CA HIS A 63 -19.47 6.40 -17.23
C HIS A 63 -19.82 7.82 -16.78
N SER A 64 -19.05 8.83 -17.16
CA SER A 64 -19.31 10.23 -16.83
C SER A 64 -20.65 10.74 -17.37
N MET A 65 -21.16 10.18 -18.47
CA MET A 65 -22.50 10.50 -18.97
C MET A 65 -23.61 9.91 -18.09
N ILE A 66 -23.39 8.73 -17.52
CA ILE A 66 -24.38 8.01 -16.70
C ILE A 66 -24.32 8.47 -15.24
N CYS A 67 -23.12 8.73 -14.73
CA CYS A 67 -22.86 9.10 -13.34
C CYS A 67 -21.76 10.17 -13.28
N PRO A 68 -22.07 11.45 -13.57
CA PRO A 68 -21.08 12.53 -13.59
C PRO A 68 -20.55 12.85 -12.18
N MET A 69 -19.23 12.98 -12.06
CA MET A 69 -18.56 13.26 -10.79
C MET A 69 -18.84 14.67 -10.23
N GLY A 70 -19.11 15.66 -11.08
CA GLY A 70 -19.19 17.09 -10.76
C GLY A 70 -20.55 17.60 -10.29
N ALA A 71 -21.45 16.70 -9.90
CA ALA A 71 -22.88 16.93 -9.68
C ALA A 71 -23.71 17.16 -10.96
N GLY A 72 -25.03 17.01 -10.80
CA GLY A 72 -26.04 17.06 -11.87
C GLY A 72 -26.48 15.69 -12.38
N GLU A 73 -27.56 15.72 -13.18
CA GLU A 73 -28.18 14.54 -13.77
C GLU A 73 -27.34 13.90 -14.88
N PRO A 74 -27.57 12.61 -15.20
CA PRO A 74 -26.99 11.93 -16.35
C PRO A 74 -27.18 12.76 -17.62
N ARG A 75 -26.07 13.03 -18.33
CA ARG A 75 -26.09 13.93 -19.50
C ARG A 75 -25.12 13.48 -20.58
N ARG A 76 -25.53 13.66 -21.83
CA ARG A 76 -24.74 13.32 -23.02
C ARG A 76 -24.22 14.61 -23.68
N PRO A 77 -22.90 14.78 -23.83
CA PRO A 77 -22.36 15.97 -24.49
C PRO A 77 -22.65 15.91 -25.99
N ARG A 78 -22.95 17.06 -26.60
CA ARG A 78 -23.12 17.16 -28.06
C ARG A 78 -21.78 17.09 -28.79
N GLN A 79 -20.73 17.61 -28.15
CA GLN A 79 -19.39 17.68 -28.69
C GLN A 79 -18.35 17.37 -27.60
N LEU A 80 -17.27 16.68 -27.98
CA LEU A 80 -16.11 16.40 -27.14
C LEU A 80 -14.87 17.05 -27.74
N THR A 81 -14.05 17.67 -26.90
CA THR A 81 -12.72 18.17 -27.26
C THR A 81 -11.68 17.41 -26.45
N VAL A 82 -10.58 16.99 -27.08
CA VAL A 82 -9.56 16.12 -26.48
C VAL A 82 -8.20 16.83 -26.52
N GLY A 83 -7.50 16.90 -25.39
CA GLY A 83 -6.20 17.58 -25.29
C GLY A 83 -5.01 16.75 -25.79
N ASP A 84 -5.11 15.42 -25.77
CA ASP A 84 -4.06 14.53 -26.28
C ASP A 84 -4.29 14.18 -27.76
N VAL A 85 -3.24 14.33 -28.58
CA VAL A 85 -3.32 14.17 -30.04
C VAL A 85 -3.55 12.71 -30.44
N HIS A 86 -2.94 11.76 -29.74
CA HIS A 86 -3.09 10.34 -30.04
C HIS A 86 -4.48 9.84 -29.65
N LEU A 87 -4.94 10.26 -28.47
CA LEU A 87 -6.27 9.94 -27.98
C LEU A 87 -7.38 10.58 -28.85
N HIS A 88 -7.18 11.81 -29.33
CA HIS A 88 -8.11 12.48 -30.24
C HIS A 88 -8.33 11.65 -31.52
N ARG A 89 -7.24 11.21 -32.16
CA ARG A 89 -7.29 10.35 -33.35
C ARG A 89 -8.03 9.05 -33.07
N ASP A 90 -7.68 8.37 -31.99
CA ASP A 90 -8.16 7.01 -31.72
C ASP A 90 -9.62 7.01 -31.22
N LEU A 91 -10.08 8.08 -30.55
CA LEU A 91 -11.50 8.22 -30.14
C LEU A 91 -12.44 8.55 -31.30
N GLY A 92 -11.94 9.09 -32.41
CA GLY A 92 -12.76 9.47 -33.56
C GLY A 92 -13.63 8.33 -34.11
N ALA A 93 -13.13 7.09 -34.06
CA ALA A 93 -13.86 5.90 -34.49
C ALA A 93 -14.90 5.40 -33.47
N LEU A 94 -14.77 5.76 -32.19
CA LEU A 94 -15.60 5.21 -31.11
C LEU A 94 -16.79 6.12 -30.76
N LEU A 95 -16.60 7.44 -30.78
CA LEU A 95 -17.61 8.41 -30.34
C LEU A 95 -18.92 8.43 -31.15
N PRO A 96 -18.94 8.15 -32.47
CA PRO A 96 -20.19 8.06 -33.21
C PRO A 96 -21.17 7.03 -32.64
N ARG A 97 -20.67 5.96 -31.99
CA ARG A 97 -21.49 4.89 -31.37
C ARG A 97 -22.36 5.38 -30.22
N ILE A 98 -21.98 6.51 -29.60
CA ILE A 98 -22.73 7.13 -28.49
C ILE A 98 -23.36 8.46 -28.89
N GLY A 99 -23.28 8.86 -30.16
CA GLY A 99 -23.86 10.11 -30.67
C GLY A 99 -23.15 11.37 -30.20
N VAL A 100 -21.86 11.28 -29.85
CA VAL A 100 -21.03 12.43 -29.44
C VAL A 100 -20.16 12.85 -30.63
N LYS A 101 -20.16 14.14 -30.99
CA LYS A 101 -19.30 14.66 -32.06
C LYS A 101 -17.90 14.96 -31.53
N LEU A 102 -16.85 14.57 -32.25
CA LEU A 102 -15.49 14.98 -31.92
C LEU A 102 -15.18 16.36 -32.55
N ALA A 103 -14.55 17.25 -31.79
CA ALA A 103 -14.05 18.52 -32.31
C ALA A 103 -13.02 18.27 -33.43
N LYS A 104 -13.01 19.13 -34.46
CA LYS A 104 -12.16 18.97 -35.66
C LYS A 104 -10.66 18.94 -35.36
N ALA A 105 -10.23 19.58 -34.27
CA ALA A 105 -8.83 19.63 -33.85
C ALA A 105 -8.70 19.31 -32.36
N PRO A 106 -7.54 18.77 -31.93
CA PRO A 106 -7.20 18.64 -30.51
C PRO A 106 -7.16 20.00 -29.80
N MET A 107 -7.48 19.99 -28.52
CA MET A 107 -7.45 21.16 -27.65
C MET A 107 -6.00 21.53 -27.35
N ARG A 108 -5.57 22.77 -27.65
CA ARG A 108 -4.18 23.20 -27.45
C ARG A 108 -3.95 23.99 -26.15
N THR A 109 -5.00 24.51 -25.52
CA THR A 109 -4.88 25.46 -24.39
C THR A 109 -5.99 25.25 -23.35
N TRP A 110 -6.11 24.05 -22.80
CA TRP A 110 -6.99 23.81 -21.67
C TRP A 110 -6.20 23.24 -20.51
N GLY A 111 -6.40 23.85 -19.35
CA GLY A 111 -5.88 23.37 -18.08
C GLY A 111 -6.96 23.53 -17.02
N PRO A 112 -6.92 22.73 -15.95
CA PRO A 112 -7.71 22.98 -14.76
C PRO A 112 -7.50 24.42 -14.26
N ARG A 113 -8.49 25.02 -13.58
CA ARG A 113 -8.34 26.36 -13.01
C ARG A 113 -7.07 26.45 -12.13
N PRO A 114 -6.41 27.61 -11.98
CA PRO A 114 -5.20 27.73 -11.16
C PRO A 114 -5.36 27.29 -9.70
N SER A 115 -6.58 27.31 -9.16
CA SER A 115 -6.92 26.79 -7.82
C SER A 115 -7.15 25.28 -7.78
N PHE A 116 -6.99 24.57 -8.90
CA PHE A 116 -7.12 23.12 -8.96
C PHE A 116 -5.88 22.47 -8.35
N THR A 117 -6.01 22.07 -7.10
CA THR A 117 -5.10 21.08 -6.53
C THR A 117 -5.62 19.70 -6.92
N PHE A 118 -4.81 18.95 -7.66
CA PHE A 118 -4.96 17.50 -7.76
C PHE A 118 -4.66 16.92 -6.38
N ALA A 119 -5.61 17.06 -5.45
CA ALA A 119 -5.53 16.48 -4.12
C ALA A 119 -5.60 14.97 -4.33
N SER A 120 -4.44 14.36 -4.51
CA SER A 120 -4.17 12.97 -4.83
C SER A 120 -4.78 11.95 -3.84
N LEU A 121 -5.62 12.37 -2.91
CA LEU A 121 -6.30 11.52 -1.94
C LEU A 121 -7.82 11.51 -2.03
N ARG A 122 -8.45 12.27 -2.93
CA ARG A 122 -9.93 12.22 -3.03
C ARG A 122 -10.42 11.08 -3.91
N ALA A 123 -9.55 10.44 -4.70
CA ALA A 123 -9.91 9.35 -5.58
C ALA A 123 -9.95 8.02 -4.79
N ARG A 124 -11.17 7.58 -4.47
CA ARG A 124 -11.47 6.26 -3.93
C ARG A 124 -11.77 5.29 -5.08
N VAL A 125 -11.72 3.99 -4.83
CA VAL A 125 -12.10 2.99 -5.83
C VAL A 125 -13.38 2.29 -5.42
N CYS A 126 -14.23 2.01 -6.41
CA CYS A 126 -15.32 1.06 -6.23
C CYS A 126 -14.74 -0.32 -5.91
N HIS A 127 -15.24 -0.98 -4.87
CA HIS A 127 -14.76 -2.29 -4.43
C HIS A 127 -14.91 -3.37 -5.52
N VAL A 128 -15.95 -3.26 -6.35
CA VAL A 128 -16.30 -4.31 -7.32
C VAL A 128 -15.66 -4.09 -8.69
N CYS A 129 -15.76 -2.88 -9.23
CA CYS A 129 -15.28 -2.58 -10.58
C CYS A 129 -13.91 -1.91 -10.60
N HIS A 130 -13.34 -1.61 -9.43
CA HIS A 130 -12.04 -0.98 -9.22
C HIS A 130 -11.85 0.37 -9.92
N ARG A 131 -12.94 1.02 -10.36
CA ARG A 131 -12.91 2.35 -10.98
C ARG A 131 -12.71 3.43 -9.92
N HIS A 132 -11.87 4.40 -10.25
CA HIS A 132 -11.61 5.57 -9.41
C HIS A 132 -12.78 6.56 -9.49
N SER A 133 -13.13 7.17 -8.36
CA SER A 133 -14.12 8.25 -8.26
C SER A 133 -13.81 9.12 -7.04
N PHE A 134 -14.34 10.35 -6.99
CA PHE A 134 -14.21 11.16 -5.77
C PHE A 134 -15.05 10.57 -4.63
N GLU A 135 -14.57 10.68 -3.39
CA GLU A 135 -15.20 10.15 -2.18
C GLU A 135 -16.70 10.50 -2.07
N VAL A 136 -17.09 11.71 -2.44
CA VAL A 136 -18.50 12.19 -2.43
C VAL A 136 -19.42 11.42 -3.39
N LYS A 137 -18.87 10.65 -4.32
CA LYS A 137 -19.61 9.92 -5.37
C LYS A 137 -19.52 8.41 -5.24
N LEU A 138 -18.76 7.90 -4.28
CA LEU A 138 -18.89 6.51 -3.88
C LEU A 138 -19.78 6.43 -2.65
N THR A 139 -20.77 5.55 -2.71
CA THR A 139 -21.64 5.31 -1.56
C THR A 139 -20.99 4.23 -0.70
N PRO A 140 -20.63 4.52 0.56
CA PRO A 140 -20.21 3.49 1.48
C PRO A 140 -21.38 2.55 1.78
N CYS A 141 -21.09 1.27 2.06
CA CYS A 141 -22.11 0.38 2.60
C CYS A 141 -22.70 0.99 3.88
N PRO A 142 -24.03 1.16 3.99
CA PRO A 142 -24.65 1.84 5.12
C PRO A 142 -24.50 1.08 6.44
N GLN A 143 -24.17 -0.21 6.39
CA GLN A 143 -24.01 -1.05 7.58
C GLN A 143 -22.56 -1.04 8.08
N CYS A 144 -21.59 -1.36 7.23
CA CYS A 144 -20.20 -1.49 7.67
C CYS A 144 -19.36 -0.23 7.45
N GLY A 145 -19.72 0.65 6.52
CA GLY A 145 -18.90 1.81 6.14
C GLY A 145 -17.57 1.48 5.44
N ALA A 146 -17.16 0.21 5.38
CA ALA A 146 -15.83 -0.21 4.91
C ALA A 146 -15.70 -0.28 3.38
N VAL A 147 -16.75 -0.72 2.68
CA VAL A 147 -16.73 -0.92 1.22
C VAL A 147 -17.43 0.23 0.51
N LEU A 148 -16.85 0.69 -0.59
CA LEU A 148 -17.31 1.82 -1.38
C LEU A 148 -17.82 1.33 -2.74
N TYR A 149 -19.00 1.80 -3.15
CA TYR A 149 -19.60 1.42 -4.44
C TYR A 149 -19.87 2.64 -5.32
N CYS A 150 -19.70 2.49 -6.63
CA CYS A 150 -20.07 3.53 -7.60
C CYS A 150 -21.58 3.55 -7.93
N GLY A 151 -22.36 2.58 -7.43
CA GLY A 151 -23.80 2.51 -7.62
C GLY A 151 -24.39 1.13 -7.30
N GLU A 152 -25.72 1.03 -7.32
CA GLU A 152 -26.48 -0.15 -6.88
C GLU A 152 -26.16 -1.45 -7.64
N SER A 153 -25.73 -1.34 -8.89
CA SER A 153 -25.32 -2.51 -9.68
C SER A 153 -24.13 -3.22 -9.03
N CYS A 154 -23.10 -2.45 -8.63
CA CYS A 154 -21.94 -2.99 -7.93
C CYS A 154 -22.34 -3.51 -6.54
N THR A 155 -23.18 -2.78 -5.79
CA THR A 155 -23.66 -3.23 -4.49
C THR A 155 -24.37 -4.59 -4.57
N ARG A 156 -25.28 -4.77 -5.53
CA ARG A 156 -26.02 -6.03 -5.71
C ARG A 156 -25.12 -7.20 -6.15
N ALA A 157 -24.15 -6.93 -7.02
CA ALA A 157 -23.20 -7.93 -7.49
C ALA A 157 -22.32 -8.46 -6.35
N ASP A 158 -21.93 -7.58 -5.42
CA ASP A 158 -21.08 -7.92 -4.29
C ASP A 158 -21.85 -8.54 -3.11
N TRP A 159 -23.08 -8.07 -2.87
CA TRP A 159 -23.90 -8.53 -1.75
C TRP A 159 -24.14 -10.04 -1.80
N ARG A 160 -24.46 -10.60 -2.97
CA ARG A 160 -24.70 -12.04 -3.17
C ARG A 160 -23.65 -12.68 -4.06
N ARG A 161 -22.38 -12.32 -3.83
CA ARG A 161 -21.27 -12.94 -4.54
C ARG A 161 -21.18 -14.43 -4.18
N SER A 162 -20.79 -15.26 -5.15
CA SER A 162 -20.55 -16.69 -4.95
C SER A 162 -19.05 -16.98 -5.09
N PRO A 163 -18.48 -17.84 -4.23
CA PRO A 163 -19.11 -18.52 -3.09
C PRO A 163 -19.54 -17.56 -1.95
N GLU A 164 -20.48 -17.99 -1.09
CA GLU A 164 -21.11 -17.11 -0.09
C GLU A 164 -20.10 -16.48 0.89
N ASP A 165 -19.00 -17.18 1.17
CA ASP A 165 -17.92 -16.76 2.06
C ASP A 165 -16.97 -15.70 1.44
N VAL A 166 -17.15 -15.32 0.17
CA VAL A 166 -16.56 -14.09 -0.42
C VAL A 166 -17.57 -12.96 -0.58
N SER A 167 -18.85 -13.19 -0.27
CA SER A 167 -19.87 -12.17 -0.42
C SER A 167 -19.70 -11.05 0.60
N HIS A 168 -20.05 -9.83 0.18
CA HIS A 168 -20.13 -8.74 1.13
C HIS A 168 -21.18 -9.02 2.21
N GLN A 169 -22.28 -9.71 1.91
CA GLN A 169 -23.26 -10.11 2.91
C GLN A 169 -22.63 -10.92 4.06
N PHE A 170 -21.73 -11.85 3.75
CA PHE A 170 -21.02 -12.63 4.77
C PHE A 170 -20.00 -11.79 5.56
N TRP A 171 -19.28 -10.88 4.91
CA TRP A 171 -18.23 -10.08 5.56
C TRP A 171 -18.74 -8.80 6.23
N CYS A 172 -19.91 -8.27 5.83
CA CYS A 172 -20.43 -6.98 6.27
C CYS A 172 -20.46 -6.83 7.81
N PRO A 173 -20.99 -7.79 8.59
CA PRO A 173 -21.01 -7.66 10.05
C PRO A 173 -19.61 -7.60 10.67
N ARG A 174 -18.63 -8.30 10.09
CA ARG A 174 -17.23 -8.32 10.57
C ARG A 174 -16.52 -7.02 10.22
N LEU A 175 -16.71 -6.55 8.99
CA LEU A 175 -16.22 -5.25 8.54
C LEU A 175 -16.79 -4.13 9.42
N ALA A 176 -18.06 -4.21 9.81
CA ALA A 176 -18.66 -3.23 10.72
C ALA A 176 -17.98 -3.23 12.10
N GLN A 177 -17.63 -4.40 12.65
CA GLN A 177 -16.84 -4.49 13.88
C GLN A 177 -15.44 -3.88 13.72
N PHE A 178 -14.79 -4.08 12.58
CA PHE A 178 -13.49 -3.48 12.30
C PHE A 178 -13.60 -1.95 12.23
N MET A 179 -14.59 -1.44 11.50
CA MET A 179 -14.84 0.00 11.37
C MET A 179 -15.27 0.64 12.69
N GLY A 180 -15.96 -0.09 13.57
CA GLY A 180 -16.29 0.38 14.92
C GLY A 180 -15.07 0.70 15.80
N ARG A 181 -13.90 0.15 15.46
CA ARG A 181 -12.61 0.43 16.14
C ARG A 181 -11.71 1.39 15.37
N ALA A 182 -12.15 1.91 14.22
CA ALA A 182 -11.33 2.78 13.38
C ALA A 182 -10.86 4.05 14.11
N ALA A 183 -11.67 4.57 15.05
CA ALA A 183 -11.31 5.74 15.85
C ALA A 183 -10.08 5.52 16.75
N GLU A 184 -9.83 4.28 17.19
CA GLU A 184 -8.61 3.93 17.96
C GLU A 184 -7.34 4.22 17.15
N LEU A 185 -7.43 4.13 15.82
CA LEU A 185 -6.30 4.35 14.90
C LEU A 185 -5.94 5.84 14.74
N ALA A 186 -6.88 6.74 15.06
CA ALA A 186 -6.68 8.18 15.04
C ALA A 186 -6.17 8.74 16.38
N SER A 187 -6.13 7.92 17.44
CA SER A 187 -5.70 8.34 18.79
C SER A 187 -4.19 8.24 18.96
N LEU A 188 -3.44 9.07 18.23
CA LEU A 188 -1.97 9.09 18.24
C LEU A 188 -1.42 10.40 18.84
N PRO A 189 -0.28 10.34 19.56
CA PRO A 189 0.24 11.48 20.32
C PRO A 189 0.90 12.58 19.46
N PHE A 190 0.86 12.48 18.12
CA PHE A 190 1.59 13.39 17.24
C PHE A 190 0.88 14.73 17.05
N THR A 191 1.66 15.80 16.92
CA THR A 191 1.11 17.16 16.74
C THR A 191 0.34 17.30 15.42
N TYR A 192 0.70 16.51 14.40
CA TYR A 192 0.03 16.48 13.11
C TYR A 192 -1.12 15.46 13.02
N THR A 193 -1.42 14.69 14.07
CA THR A 193 -2.52 13.71 14.05
C THR A 193 -3.85 14.37 13.65
N ALA A 194 -4.13 15.57 14.17
CA ALA A 194 -5.35 16.31 13.85
C ALA A 194 -5.39 16.83 12.39
N GLU A 195 -4.27 16.88 11.69
CA GLU A 195 -4.18 17.21 10.26
C GLU A 195 -4.34 15.93 9.41
N THR A 196 -3.62 14.86 9.76
CA THR A 196 -3.54 13.61 8.97
C THR A 196 -4.78 12.74 9.08
N THR A 197 -5.59 12.90 10.13
CA THR A 197 -6.84 12.16 10.34
C THR A 197 -8.08 12.84 9.75
N ARG A 198 -7.93 14.04 9.16
CA ARG A 198 -9.04 14.73 8.51
C ARG A 198 -9.47 13.99 7.24
N GLU A 199 -10.78 13.93 6.98
CA GLU A 199 -11.31 13.42 5.71
C GLU A 199 -10.73 14.15 4.50
N THR A 200 -10.44 15.45 4.65
CA THR A 200 -9.88 16.30 3.61
C THR A 200 -8.36 16.31 3.56
N PHE A 201 -7.69 15.41 4.30
CA PHE A 201 -6.24 15.36 4.37
C PHE A 201 -5.62 15.31 2.97
N ASN A 202 -4.63 16.17 2.73
CA ASN A 202 -3.89 16.23 1.47
C ASN A 202 -2.43 15.85 1.74
N LYS A 203 -2.10 14.59 1.46
CA LYS A 203 -0.78 14.01 1.70
C LYS A 203 0.31 14.69 0.90
N GLU A 204 0.06 15.09 -0.34
CA GLU A 204 1.10 15.72 -1.15
C GLU A 204 1.44 17.09 -0.61
N ALA A 205 0.41 17.87 -0.24
CA ALA A 205 0.62 19.14 0.44
C ALA A 205 1.33 18.94 1.79
N PHE A 206 0.96 17.92 2.56
CA PHE A 206 1.63 17.58 3.81
C PHE A 206 3.12 17.30 3.62
N LEU A 207 3.48 16.50 2.61
CA LEU A 207 4.86 16.16 2.31
C LEU A 207 5.64 17.38 1.80
N ILE A 208 5.09 18.11 0.83
CA ILE A 208 5.74 19.29 0.21
C ILE A 208 5.96 20.40 1.24
N ASN A 209 4.94 20.74 2.02
CA ASN A 209 5.01 21.84 3.00
C ASN A 209 6.04 21.57 4.12
N ARG A 210 6.46 20.31 4.28
CA ARG A 210 7.45 19.88 5.27
C ARG A 210 8.79 19.49 4.65
N GLY A 211 9.00 19.74 3.35
CA GLY A 211 10.23 19.37 2.65
C GLY A 211 10.49 17.87 2.58
N LEU A 212 9.44 17.03 2.72
CA LEU A 212 9.52 15.57 2.72
C LEU A 212 9.38 15.03 1.28
N THR A 213 10.30 15.43 0.42
CA THR A 213 10.20 15.23 -1.04
C THR A 213 11.27 14.28 -1.59
N ARG A 214 12.07 13.66 -0.71
CA ARG A 214 13.22 12.80 -1.06
C ARG A 214 13.19 11.45 -0.34
N GLY A 215 14.08 10.54 -0.73
CA GLY A 215 14.24 9.24 -0.08
C GLY A 215 12.93 8.44 -0.04
N TYR A 216 12.63 7.81 1.09
CA TYR A 216 11.42 7.01 1.27
C TYR A 216 10.13 7.83 1.25
N TRP A 217 10.19 9.14 1.50
CA TRP A 217 9.04 10.03 1.37
C TRP A 217 8.48 10.06 -0.07
N THR A 218 9.34 9.85 -1.07
CA THR A 218 8.90 9.75 -2.47
C THR A 218 8.08 8.51 -2.75
N GLN A 219 8.27 7.41 -2.00
CA GLN A 219 7.45 6.20 -2.13
C GLN A 219 6.05 6.41 -1.55
N LEU A 220 5.89 7.39 -0.66
CA LEU A 220 4.60 7.81 -0.15
C LEU A 220 3.88 8.71 -1.17
N SER A 221 4.59 9.50 -1.97
CA SER A 221 3.99 10.41 -2.96
C SER A 221 3.54 9.69 -4.23
N MET A 222 2.41 10.11 -4.81
CA MET A 222 1.97 9.74 -6.16
C MET A 222 2.39 10.74 -7.24
N LEU A 223 2.83 11.95 -6.85
CA LEU A 223 3.07 13.08 -7.75
C LEU A 223 4.55 13.45 -7.90
N LEU A 224 5.37 13.23 -6.87
CA LEU A 224 6.75 13.66 -6.86
C LEU A 224 7.62 12.66 -7.64
N PRO A 225 8.31 13.09 -8.72
CA PRO A 225 9.40 12.30 -9.26
C PRO A 225 10.50 12.31 -8.22
N ALA A 226 11.06 11.15 -7.88
CA ALA A 226 12.30 11.11 -7.11
C ALA A 226 13.39 11.80 -7.97
N PRO A 227 13.90 12.99 -7.60
CA PRO A 227 14.94 13.65 -8.38
C PRO A 227 16.20 12.80 -8.23
N ASP A 228 16.69 12.24 -9.35
CA ASP A 228 17.91 11.45 -9.40
C ASP A 228 18.07 10.40 -8.29
N ALA A 229 16.98 9.81 -7.80
CA ALA A 229 17.09 8.67 -6.89
C ALA A 229 17.41 7.45 -7.75
N PRO A 230 18.65 6.94 -7.72
CA PRO A 230 18.90 5.63 -8.31
C PRO A 230 17.99 4.68 -7.53
N GLY A 231 17.06 4.03 -8.23
CA GLY A 231 16.00 3.29 -7.56
C GLY A 231 16.64 2.35 -6.53
N LEU A 232 16.33 2.57 -5.26
CA LEU A 232 17.11 2.01 -4.15
C LEU A 232 16.99 0.48 -4.07
N LEU A 233 16.03 -0.10 -4.80
CA LEU A 233 15.88 -1.53 -5.04
C LEU A 233 16.02 -1.92 -6.53
N HIS A 234 16.47 -1.01 -7.39
CA HIS A 234 16.39 -1.02 -8.85
C HIS A 234 17.72 -0.62 -9.52
N GLY A 235 18.84 -1.17 -9.03
CA GLY A 235 20.07 -1.25 -9.82
C GLY A 235 19.96 -2.30 -10.92
N ASP A 236 20.70 -2.12 -12.02
CA ASP A 236 20.72 -2.97 -13.23
C ASP A 236 21.44 -4.31 -13.08
N GLY A 237 21.72 -4.76 -11.85
CA GLY A 237 22.41 -6.02 -11.60
C GLY A 237 21.46 -7.13 -11.12
N PRO A 238 21.82 -8.42 -11.27
CA PRO A 238 21.17 -9.55 -10.60
C PRO A 238 21.39 -9.56 -9.06
N HIS A 239 21.88 -8.45 -8.51
CA HIS A 239 22.22 -8.24 -7.11
C HIS A 239 21.54 -6.94 -6.65
N PRO A 240 20.99 -6.84 -5.42
CA PRO A 240 20.82 -5.57 -4.74
C PRO A 240 22.02 -4.68 -5.03
N GLY A 241 21.79 -3.55 -5.69
CA GLY A 241 22.89 -2.66 -6.03
C GLY A 241 23.62 -2.17 -4.77
N PRO A 242 24.79 -1.53 -4.93
CA PRO A 242 25.52 -0.88 -3.83
C PRO A 242 24.70 0.15 -3.02
N LEU A 243 23.49 0.47 -3.47
CA LEU A 243 22.58 1.51 -2.99
C LEU A 243 21.71 1.09 -1.79
N LEU A 244 21.72 -0.18 -1.40
CA LEU A 244 21.18 -0.61 -0.11
C LEU A 244 22.23 -0.63 1.01
N ASN A 245 23.49 -0.28 0.69
CA ASN A 245 24.54 -0.08 1.68
C ASN A 245 24.61 1.41 2.02
N GLY A 246 24.39 1.75 3.28
CA GLY A 246 24.42 3.13 3.76
C GLY A 246 23.61 3.33 5.03
N ASP A 247 23.48 4.57 5.52
CA ASP A 247 22.58 4.83 6.64
C ASP A 247 21.11 4.63 6.18
N PRO A 248 20.36 3.63 6.72
CA PRO A 248 18.98 3.38 6.33
C PRO A 248 18.08 4.58 6.63
N TYR A 249 18.53 5.43 7.56
CA TYR A 249 17.87 6.64 7.99
C TYR A 249 18.23 7.86 7.15
N GLN A 250 19.26 7.81 6.30
CA GLN A 250 19.56 8.85 5.31
C GLN A 250 18.38 9.05 4.35
N LEU A 251 17.70 7.94 4.02
CA LEU A 251 16.50 7.93 3.20
C LEU A 251 15.25 8.41 3.96
N LEU A 252 15.34 8.58 5.27
CA LEU A 252 14.32 9.20 6.10
C LEU A 252 14.54 10.72 6.28
N GLN A 253 15.64 11.28 5.78
CA GLN A 253 15.92 12.73 5.87
C GLN A 253 15.07 13.52 4.87
N GLY A 254 14.61 14.71 5.28
CA GLY A 254 13.94 15.68 4.41
C GLY A 254 14.94 16.61 3.72
N ASP A 255 14.46 17.69 3.12
CA ASP A 255 15.32 18.80 2.70
C ASP A 255 15.96 19.46 3.95
N GLY A 256 17.23 19.16 4.24
CA GLY A 256 17.99 19.79 5.34
C GLY A 256 18.56 18.79 6.37
N CYS A 257 18.29 19.03 7.66
CA CYS A 257 18.91 18.32 8.79
C CYS A 257 18.49 16.83 8.88
N CYS A 258 19.32 16.02 9.53
CA CYS A 258 19.01 14.63 9.86
C CYS A 258 17.71 14.54 10.66
N LEU A 259 16.65 13.97 10.07
CA LEU A 259 15.37 13.77 10.77
C LEU A 259 15.45 12.67 11.83
N MET A 260 16.33 11.69 11.62
CA MET A 260 16.60 10.63 12.59
C MET A 260 17.85 10.93 13.41
N PRO A 261 17.77 10.87 14.75
CA PRO A 261 18.96 10.89 15.62
C PRO A 261 19.84 9.65 15.38
N PRO A 262 21.14 9.72 15.72
CA PRO A 262 22.01 8.55 15.73
C PRO A 262 21.40 7.39 16.52
N MET A 263 21.73 6.16 16.15
CA MET A 263 21.22 4.99 16.87
C MET A 263 21.68 5.03 18.34
N PRO A 264 20.76 4.84 19.31
CA PRO A 264 21.13 4.75 20.71
C PRO A 264 22.14 3.62 20.94
N THR A 265 23.18 3.89 21.71
CA THR A 265 24.21 2.88 22.05
C THR A 265 23.63 1.80 22.98
N GLU A 266 22.68 2.18 23.83
CA GLU A 266 21.98 1.27 24.74
C GLU A 266 20.69 0.74 24.09
N ALA A 267 20.44 -0.57 24.25
CA ALA A 267 19.15 -1.15 23.92
C ALA A 267 18.06 -0.64 24.88
N PRO A 268 16.77 -0.68 24.47
CA PRO A 268 15.67 -0.43 25.39
C PRO A 268 15.77 -1.34 26.62
N ARG A 269 15.68 -0.76 27.82
CA ARG A 269 15.73 -1.51 29.08
C ARG A 269 14.40 -2.22 29.36
N GLU A 270 13.30 -1.63 28.88
CA GLU A 270 11.93 -2.09 29.06
C GLU A 270 11.18 -2.05 27.73
N LEU A 271 10.02 -2.73 27.69
CA LEU A 271 9.13 -2.71 26.54
C LEU A 271 8.35 -1.39 26.49
N PHE A 272 8.20 -0.80 25.32
CA PHE A 272 7.44 0.43 25.16
C PHE A 272 5.94 0.15 25.05
N ASP A 273 5.15 0.96 25.77
CA ASP A 273 3.70 0.87 25.82
C ASP A 273 3.02 1.91 24.93
N SER A 274 3.77 2.89 24.43
CA SER A 274 3.25 3.91 23.51
C SER A 274 4.30 4.42 22.52
N TRP A 275 3.80 5.06 21.45
CA TRP A 275 4.64 5.82 20.52
C TRP A 275 5.42 6.95 21.22
N GLN A 276 4.84 7.55 22.27
CA GLN A 276 5.46 8.64 23.02
C GLN A 276 6.72 8.18 23.74
N GLU A 277 6.69 7.00 24.37
CA GLU A 277 7.87 6.42 25.04
C GLU A 277 8.98 6.08 24.05
N TYR A 278 8.62 5.48 22.91
CA TYR A 278 9.59 5.21 21.84
C TYR A 278 10.23 6.51 21.33
N TYR A 279 9.43 7.56 21.10
CA TYR A 279 9.94 8.86 20.63
C TYR A 279 10.89 9.49 21.65
N ALA A 280 10.52 9.49 22.93
CA ALA A 280 11.36 9.99 24.00
C ALA A 280 12.69 9.23 24.07
N TRP A 281 12.64 7.89 24.03
CA TRP A 281 13.85 7.05 24.01
C TRP A 281 14.71 7.28 22.76
N ARG A 282 14.09 7.45 21.60
CA ARG A 282 14.79 7.64 20.33
C ARG A 282 15.37 9.05 20.17
N GLY A 283 14.95 10.01 21.01
CA GLY A 283 15.33 11.42 20.93
C GLY A 283 14.55 12.22 19.88
N LEU A 284 13.29 11.84 19.64
CA LEU A 284 12.41 12.42 18.64
C LEU A 284 11.31 13.30 19.27
N GLY A 285 11.05 14.46 18.67
CA GLY A 285 9.87 15.28 18.98
C GLY A 285 8.60 14.69 18.37
N LEU A 286 7.45 14.88 19.02
CA LEU A 286 6.13 14.41 18.54
C LEU A 286 5.62 15.15 17.29
N ASP A 287 6.33 16.19 16.87
CA ASP A 287 6.17 16.90 15.61
C ASP A 287 6.96 16.27 14.45
N SER A 288 7.89 15.36 14.75
CA SER A 288 8.64 14.64 13.73
C SER A 288 7.73 13.72 12.91
N PRO A 289 7.71 13.86 11.57
CA PRO A 289 6.82 13.08 10.70
C PRO A 289 7.24 11.61 10.56
N LEU A 290 8.35 11.20 11.18
CA LEU A 290 8.97 9.88 11.03
C LEU A 290 8.06 8.71 11.37
N ALA A 291 7.00 8.94 12.15
CA ALA A 291 6.03 7.90 12.46
C ALA A 291 5.38 7.33 11.19
N ALA A 292 5.29 8.14 10.12
CA ALA A 292 4.84 7.72 8.80
C ALA A 292 5.63 6.54 8.24
N LEU A 293 6.96 6.59 8.37
CA LEU A 293 7.88 5.60 7.80
C LEU A 293 8.15 4.46 8.77
N LEU A 294 8.20 4.77 10.08
CA LEU A 294 8.36 3.78 11.14
C LEU A 294 7.05 3.04 11.49
N THR A 295 5.93 3.38 10.85
CA THR A 295 4.62 2.80 11.18
C THR A 295 4.63 1.28 11.10
N PHE A 296 5.21 0.68 10.07
CA PHE A 296 5.21 -0.77 9.93
C PHE A 296 6.09 -1.48 10.97
N PRO A 297 7.37 -1.13 11.16
CA PRO A 297 8.19 -1.79 12.17
C PRO A 297 7.68 -1.57 13.60
N LEU A 298 7.19 -0.38 13.96
CA LEU A 298 6.72 -0.15 15.32
C LEU A 298 5.40 -0.85 15.61
N THR A 299 4.55 -1.01 14.60
CA THR A 299 3.34 -1.81 14.73
C THR A 299 3.65 -3.30 14.81
N ALA A 300 4.62 -3.80 14.04
CA ALA A 300 5.12 -5.16 14.23
C ALA A 300 5.68 -5.37 15.64
N TYR A 301 6.47 -4.42 16.15
CA TYR A 301 6.98 -4.46 17.52
C TYR A 301 5.83 -4.56 18.52
N HIS A 302 4.84 -3.66 18.44
CA HIS A 302 3.68 -3.65 19.32
C HIS A 302 2.87 -4.97 19.25
N ILE A 303 2.70 -5.53 18.05
CA ILE A 303 2.08 -6.85 17.87
C ILE A 303 2.87 -7.93 18.63
N ILE A 304 4.19 -7.98 18.45
CA ILE A 304 5.06 -9.00 19.03
C ILE A 304 5.10 -8.89 20.57
N THR A 305 5.19 -7.67 21.10
CA THR A 305 5.47 -7.44 22.52
C THR A 305 4.24 -7.29 23.38
N ARG A 306 3.10 -6.85 22.82
CA ARG A 306 1.87 -6.60 23.57
C ARG A 306 0.73 -7.49 23.12
N LEU A 307 0.37 -7.42 21.84
CA LEU A 307 -0.88 -8.04 21.37
C LEU A 307 -0.80 -9.56 21.35
N VAL A 308 0.29 -10.13 20.85
CA VAL A 308 0.46 -11.57 20.82
C VAL A 308 0.52 -12.16 22.25
N PRO A 309 1.28 -11.60 23.21
CA PRO A 309 1.22 -12.06 24.60
C PRO A 309 -0.17 -11.92 25.23
N GLN A 310 -0.88 -10.82 24.97
CA GLN A 310 -2.21 -10.56 25.53
C GLN A 310 -3.27 -11.52 24.99
N PHE A 311 -3.39 -11.65 23.67
CA PHE A 311 -4.46 -12.42 23.02
C PHE A 311 -4.06 -13.88 22.78
N PHE A 312 -2.76 -14.17 22.67
CA PHE A 312 -2.21 -15.50 22.37
C PHE A 312 -1.07 -15.91 23.33
N PRO A 313 -1.29 -15.88 24.66
CA PRO A 313 -0.24 -16.16 25.64
C PRO A 313 0.42 -17.54 25.45
N LYS A 314 -0.34 -18.51 24.92
CA LYS A 314 0.15 -19.87 24.63
C LYS A 314 1.22 -19.94 23.54
N LEU A 315 1.36 -18.93 22.69
CA LEU A 315 2.45 -18.87 21.70
C LEU A 315 3.80 -18.59 22.36
N ASN A 316 3.79 -18.05 23.57
CA ASN A 316 4.97 -17.73 24.38
C ASN A 316 6.06 -17.02 23.56
N ILE A 317 5.64 -16.05 22.75
CA ILE A 317 6.48 -15.44 21.72
C ILE A 317 7.67 -14.69 22.33
N GLN A 318 7.51 -14.13 23.51
CA GLN A 318 8.54 -13.39 24.25
C GLN A 318 9.71 -14.28 24.69
N ASN A 319 9.51 -15.59 24.86
CA ASN A 319 10.57 -16.53 25.26
C ASN A 319 11.33 -17.10 24.05
N LYS A 320 10.93 -16.80 22.83
CA LYS A 320 11.58 -17.33 21.62
C LYS A 320 12.85 -16.54 21.31
N ARG A 321 13.96 -17.26 21.09
CA ARG A 321 15.23 -16.68 20.64
C ARG A 321 15.27 -16.35 19.15
N SER A 322 14.31 -16.84 18.39
CA SER A 322 14.15 -16.54 16.96
C SER A 322 12.68 -16.51 16.57
N LEU A 323 12.31 -15.58 15.69
CA LEU A 323 10.97 -15.45 15.15
C LEU A 323 11.00 -15.37 13.64
N LYS A 324 10.21 -16.23 13.00
CA LYS A 324 9.88 -16.17 11.59
C LYS A 324 8.51 -15.50 11.40
N ILE A 325 8.52 -14.34 10.77
CA ILE A 325 7.32 -13.53 10.54
C ILE A 325 7.07 -13.43 9.05
N HIS A 326 5.90 -13.86 8.60
CA HIS A 326 5.47 -13.62 7.22
C HIS A 326 4.70 -12.30 7.16
N VAL A 327 5.18 -11.36 6.38
CA VAL A 327 4.48 -10.11 6.07
C VAL A 327 3.74 -10.32 4.74
N VAL A 328 2.41 -10.35 4.79
CA VAL A 328 1.55 -10.68 3.64
C VAL A 328 0.96 -9.44 2.99
N GLU A 329 0.74 -9.52 1.68
CA GLU A 329 0.26 -8.41 0.85
C GLU A 329 1.19 -7.18 0.95
N ALA A 330 2.49 -7.45 1.12
CA ALA A 330 3.47 -6.51 1.67
C ALA A 330 4.07 -5.54 0.63
N GLY A 331 3.32 -5.16 -0.40
CA GLY A 331 3.83 -4.36 -1.51
C GLY A 331 4.39 -3.00 -1.06
N LYS A 332 3.59 -2.23 -0.32
CA LYS A 332 3.98 -0.90 0.19
C LYS A 332 5.02 -1.00 1.30
N GLU A 333 4.92 -2.04 2.12
CA GLU A 333 5.82 -2.31 3.23
C GLU A 333 7.22 -2.63 2.72
N PHE A 334 7.32 -3.40 1.63
CA PHE A 334 8.61 -3.74 1.01
C PHE A 334 9.30 -2.53 0.38
N ASP A 335 8.55 -1.53 -0.10
CA ASP A 335 9.14 -0.26 -0.57
C ASP A 335 9.87 0.49 0.55
N LEU A 336 9.58 0.19 1.82
CA LEU A 336 10.21 0.75 3.02
C LEU A 336 11.13 -0.26 3.74
N ILE A 337 11.66 -1.25 3.02
CA ILE A 337 12.35 -2.41 3.62
C ILE A 337 13.46 -2.06 4.61
N MET A 338 14.26 -1.02 4.34
CA MET A 338 15.39 -0.68 5.24
C MET A 338 14.89 -0.16 6.60
N VAL A 339 13.67 0.37 6.67
CA VAL A 339 13.09 0.88 7.92
C VAL A 339 12.75 -0.27 8.88
N PHE A 340 12.54 -1.49 8.37
CA PHE A 340 12.33 -2.67 9.21
C PHE A 340 13.54 -3.03 10.07
N TRP A 341 14.72 -2.49 9.78
CA TRP A 341 15.89 -2.59 10.64
C TRP A 341 15.63 -2.15 12.08
N GLU A 342 14.72 -1.19 12.29
CA GLU A 342 14.36 -0.71 13.63
C GLU A 342 13.90 -1.87 14.55
N LEU A 343 13.29 -2.93 13.99
CA LEU A 343 12.93 -4.12 14.76
C LEU A 343 14.13 -4.82 15.39
N SER A 344 15.26 -4.91 14.70
CA SER A 344 16.49 -5.51 15.23
C SER A 344 17.12 -4.65 16.33
N VAL A 345 16.84 -3.34 16.34
CA VAL A 345 17.24 -2.42 17.42
C VAL A 345 16.37 -2.63 18.66
N LEU A 346 15.05 -2.75 18.44
CA LEU A 346 14.05 -2.88 19.49
C LEU A 346 13.98 -4.27 20.12
N LEU A 347 14.34 -5.32 19.37
CA LEU A 347 14.31 -6.72 19.80
C LEU A 347 15.71 -7.35 19.69
N PRO A 348 16.73 -6.82 20.39
CA PRO A 348 18.12 -7.23 20.21
C PRO A 348 18.41 -8.66 20.67
N HIS A 349 17.50 -9.27 21.44
CA HIS A 349 17.63 -10.63 21.97
C HIS A 349 16.95 -11.68 21.09
N VAL A 350 16.32 -11.28 19.99
CA VAL A 350 15.54 -12.15 19.09
C VAL A 350 16.14 -12.13 17.69
N ALA A 351 16.48 -13.29 17.15
CA ALA A 351 16.87 -13.43 15.75
C ALA A 351 15.63 -13.38 14.85
N LEU A 352 15.50 -12.31 14.06
CA LEU A 352 14.32 -12.04 13.24
C LEU A 352 14.53 -12.48 11.78
N GLU A 353 13.57 -13.25 11.27
CA GLU A 353 13.42 -13.57 9.85
C GLU A 353 12.08 -13.01 9.36
N LEU A 354 12.13 -12.03 8.45
CA LEU A 354 10.95 -11.45 7.81
C LEU A 354 10.81 -11.98 6.39
N TRP A 355 9.67 -12.59 6.09
CA TRP A 355 9.34 -13.06 4.76
C TRP A 355 8.23 -12.20 4.16
N PHE A 356 8.57 -11.36 3.19
CA PHE A 356 7.63 -10.53 2.45
C PHE A 356 6.98 -11.35 1.35
N VAL A 357 5.65 -11.41 1.34
CA VAL A 357 4.88 -12.27 0.43
C VAL A 357 3.73 -11.47 -0.17
N GLY A 358 3.58 -11.52 -1.49
CA GLY A 358 2.50 -10.85 -2.20
C GLY A 358 2.72 -10.81 -3.70
N ASP A 359 1.63 -10.86 -4.47
CA ASP A 359 1.64 -10.76 -5.94
C ASP A 359 2.03 -9.36 -6.45
N THR A 360 1.90 -8.34 -5.61
CA THR A 360 2.31 -6.96 -5.88
C THR A 360 3.81 -6.74 -5.74
N LEU A 361 4.57 -7.67 -5.18
CA LEU A 361 6.02 -7.52 -5.03
C LEU A 361 6.73 -7.60 -6.40
N PRO A 362 7.90 -6.97 -6.57
CA PRO A 362 8.61 -7.02 -7.84
C PRO A 362 9.20 -8.41 -8.10
N THR A 363 8.89 -9.00 -9.25
CA THR A 363 9.28 -10.38 -9.63
C THR A 363 10.79 -10.64 -9.62
N LYS A 364 11.61 -9.63 -9.90
CA LYS A 364 13.08 -9.72 -9.82
C LYS A 364 13.60 -10.08 -8.42
N TRP A 365 12.81 -9.80 -7.38
CA TRP A 365 13.14 -10.12 -6.00
C TRP A 365 12.54 -11.46 -5.57
N ASP A 366 11.79 -12.15 -6.43
CA ASP A 366 11.19 -13.44 -6.04
C ASP A 366 12.28 -14.45 -5.67
N GLN A 367 12.06 -15.12 -4.53
CA GLN A 367 12.98 -16.09 -3.93
C GLN A 367 14.34 -15.52 -3.51
N GLN A 368 14.52 -14.19 -3.53
CA GLN A 368 15.74 -13.57 -3.03
C GLN A 368 15.78 -13.59 -1.51
N HIS A 369 16.97 -13.91 -0.97
CA HIS A 369 17.26 -13.89 0.45
C HIS A 369 18.48 -13.01 0.71
N PHE A 370 18.36 -12.08 1.65
CA PHE A 370 19.45 -11.18 2.03
C PHE A 370 19.35 -10.80 3.49
N THR A 371 20.42 -10.26 4.04
CA THR A 371 20.50 -9.87 5.45
C THR A 371 20.73 -8.38 5.54
N LEU A 372 19.95 -7.67 6.37
CA LEU A 372 20.30 -6.33 6.81
C LEU A 372 21.24 -6.47 8.01
N GLN A 373 22.40 -5.82 7.97
CA GLN A 373 23.42 -5.88 9.01
C GLN A 373 23.90 -4.48 9.35
N ARG A 374 24.32 -4.25 10.60
CA ARG A 374 24.92 -2.97 10.98
C ARG A 374 26.27 -2.80 10.29
N ASP A 375 26.50 -1.64 9.70
CA ASP A 375 27.78 -1.22 9.10
C ASP A 375 28.14 0.19 9.58
N GLY A 376 28.95 0.28 10.63
CA GLY A 376 29.26 1.54 11.30
C GLY A 376 28.01 2.27 11.85
N PRO A 377 27.75 3.53 11.46
CA PRO A 377 26.52 4.24 11.79
C PRO A 377 25.31 3.81 10.95
N GLY A 378 25.52 3.04 9.87
CA GLY A 378 24.49 2.65 8.92
C GLY A 378 24.14 1.16 8.91
N VAL A 379 23.49 0.73 7.84
CA VAL A 379 23.04 -0.64 7.59
C VAL A 379 23.45 -1.04 6.18
N SER A 380 24.08 -2.20 6.06
CA SER A 380 24.41 -2.82 4.80
C SER A 380 23.49 -3.99 4.50
N VAL A 381 23.26 -4.21 3.21
CA VAL A 381 22.61 -5.41 2.70
C VAL A 381 23.68 -6.39 2.25
N CYS A 382 23.67 -7.56 2.88
CA CYS A 382 24.54 -8.67 2.51
C CYS A 382 23.75 -9.75 1.79
N LEU A 383 24.23 -10.09 0.59
CA LEU A 383 23.72 -11.21 -0.21
C LEU A 383 24.40 -12.51 0.22
N GLY A 384 23.59 -13.51 0.55
CA GLY A 384 24.08 -14.81 1.00
C GLY A 384 24.50 -14.84 2.48
N PRO A 385 24.98 -16.01 2.97
CA PRO A 385 25.47 -16.14 4.33
C PRO A 385 26.75 -15.32 4.48
N GLY A 386 26.63 -14.11 5.05
CA GLY A 386 27.77 -13.28 5.39
C GLY A 386 28.74 -14.02 6.32
N PRO A 387 30.01 -13.57 6.41
CA PRO A 387 30.99 -14.18 7.31
C PRO A 387 30.41 -14.22 8.73
N LYS A 388 30.31 -15.42 9.30
CA LYS A 388 29.90 -15.66 10.68
C LYS A 388 31.03 -15.22 11.61
N GLU A 389 31.19 -13.92 11.79
CA GLU A 389 32.02 -13.41 12.87
C GLU A 389 31.32 -13.72 14.21
N LYS A 390 32.07 -14.35 15.11
CA LYS A 390 31.61 -14.67 16.46
C LYS A 390 31.50 -13.38 17.27
N GLY A 391 30.31 -12.79 17.30
CA GLY A 391 29.97 -11.72 18.24
C GLY A 391 28.73 -10.94 17.82
N THR A 392 27.68 -11.01 18.63
CA THR A 392 26.63 -9.97 18.84
C THR A 392 26.04 -9.28 17.61
N ARG A 393 26.00 -9.92 16.43
CA ARG A 393 25.51 -9.31 15.20
C ARG A 393 23.98 -9.31 15.15
N ARG A 394 23.37 -8.12 15.16
CA ARG A 394 21.91 -7.88 15.17
C ARG A 394 21.32 -8.07 13.78
N ASP A 395 21.50 -9.22 13.18
CA ASP A 395 21.15 -9.44 11.77
C ASP A 395 19.64 -9.59 11.56
N LEU A 396 19.08 -8.87 10.58
CA LEU A 396 17.70 -9.04 10.13
C LEU A 396 17.68 -9.83 8.82
N GLN A 397 17.13 -11.04 8.85
CA GLN A 397 17.02 -11.85 7.63
C GLN A 397 15.76 -11.45 6.86
N ILE A 398 15.92 -11.16 5.57
CA ILE A 398 14.84 -10.81 4.66
C ILE A 398 14.71 -11.89 3.59
N LYS A 399 13.48 -12.33 3.36
CA LYS A 399 13.10 -13.19 2.24
C LYS A 399 11.94 -12.58 1.49
N VAL A 400 11.89 -12.82 0.18
CA VAL A 400 10.87 -12.21 -0.67
C VAL A 400 10.21 -13.28 -1.55
N SER A 401 8.88 -13.23 -1.66
CA SER A 401 8.13 -14.10 -2.55
C SER A 401 7.03 -13.34 -3.30
N ALA A 402 7.24 -13.14 -4.59
CA ALA A 402 6.36 -12.36 -5.46
C ALA A 402 5.17 -13.20 -5.99
N ARG A 403 4.42 -13.79 -5.06
CA ARG A 403 3.27 -14.66 -5.36
C ARG A 403 2.21 -14.57 -4.25
N PRO A 404 0.96 -14.96 -4.54
CA PRO A 404 -0.09 -15.06 -3.53
C PRO A 404 0.32 -15.98 -2.36
N TYR A 405 -0.07 -15.61 -1.14
CA TYR A 405 0.37 -16.30 0.08
C TYR A 405 -0.01 -17.80 0.13
N HIS A 406 -1.12 -18.17 -0.49
CA HIS A 406 -1.55 -19.57 -0.59
C HIS A 406 -0.64 -20.44 -1.46
N LEU A 407 0.12 -19.85 -2.37
CA LEU A 407 1.10 -20.54 -3.23
C LEU A 407 2.51 -20.55 -2.65
N LEU A 408 2.73 -19.87 -1.53
CA LEU A 408 4.04 -19.85 -0.87
C LEU A 408 4.38 -21.27 -0.40
N GLN A 409 5.52 -21.79 -0.83
CA GLN A 409 6.09 -23.04 -0.31
C GLN A 409 7.17 -22.67 0.70
N GLY A 410 7.09 -23.20 1.92
CA GLY A 410 8.03 -22.79 2.96
C GLY A 410 7.67 -23.28 4.36
N PRO A 411 8.61 -23.10 5.31
CA PRO A 411 8.36 -23.41 6.72
C PRO A 411 7.18 -22.60 7.25
N LYS A 412 6.49 -23.20 8.22
CA LYS A 412 5.42 -22.53 8.96
C LYS A 412 6.00 -21.32 9.73
N PRO A 413 5.36 -20.14 9.65
CA PRO A 413 5.79 -18.98 10.43
C PRO A 413 5.40 -19.09 11.90
N ASP A 414 6.07 -18.31 12.74
CA ASP A 414 5.63 -18.03 14.10
C ASP A 414 4.48 -17.02 14.14
N LEU A 415 4.49 -16.06 13.21
CA LEU A 415 3.48 -15.02 13.08
C LEU A 415 3.25 -14.65 11.61
N VAL A 416 1.99 -14.33 11.27
CA VAL A 416 1.64 -13.72 9.98
C VAL A 416 1.07 -12.33 10.25
N ILE A 417 1.64 -11.31 9.62
CA ILE A 417 1.22 -9.91 9.76
C ILE A 417 0.79 -9.39 8.38
N GLY A 418 -0.42 -8.84 8.30
CA GLY A 418 -0.88 -8.06 7.16
C GLY A 418 -1.31 -6.68 7.62
N PHE A 419 -0.54 -5.65 7.28
CA PHE A 419 -0.80 -4.27 7.75
C PHE A 419 -2.00 -3.63 7.04
N ASN A 420 -2.13 -3.87 5.74
CA ASN A 420 -3.26 -3.40 4.92
C ASN A 420 -3.67 -4.48 3.92
N ALA A 421 -3.81 -5.73 4.39
CA ALA A 421 -3.96 -6.89 3.51
C ALA A 421 -5.31 -6.97 2.77
N GLY A 422 -6.27 -6.08 3.05
CA GLY A 422 -7.60 -6.14 2.44
C GLY A 422 -8.30 -7.47 2.70
N PHE A 423 -8.22 -7.95 3.95
CA PHE A 423 -8.73 -9.25 4.35
C PHE A 423 -10.23 -9.37 4.08
N GLY A 424 -10.64 -10.44 3.39
CA GLY A 424 -12.03 -10.63 2.96
C GLY A 424 -12.48 -9.75 1.79
N LEU A 425 -11.60 -8.86 1.29
CA LEU A 425 -11.86 -8.00 0.13
C LEU A 425 -11.18 -8.51 -1.16
N LYS A 426 -10.32 -9.53 -1.05
CA LYS A 426 -9.66 -10.18 -2.20
C LYS A 426 -10.05 -11.65 -2.30
N ASP A 427 -10.29 -12.10 -3.52
CA ASP A 427 -10.67 -13.49 -3.81
C ASP A 427 -9.59 -14.51 -3.42
N THR A 428 -8.32 -14.10 -3.48
CA THR A 428 -7.15 -14.92 -3.14
C THR A 428 -7.05 -15.24 -1.64
N TRP A 429 -7.84 -14.57 -0.81
CA TRP A 429 -7.81 -14.75 0.64
C TRP A 429 -8.35 -16.13 1.06
N LEU A 430 -9.41 -16.63 0.41
CA LEU A 430 -9.98 -17.94 0.73
C LEU A 430 -8.94 -19.06 0.61
N SER A 431 -8.17 -19.04 -0.47
CA SER A 431 -7.10 -20.00 -0.69
C SER A 431 -5.99 -19.92 0.38
N SER A 432 -5.86 -18.76 1.04
CA SER A 432 -4.84 -18.52 2.06
C SER A 432 -5.25 -19.02 3.45
N LEU A 433 -6.56 -19.06 3.76
CA LEU A 433 -7.11 -19.45 5.06
C LEU A 433 -6.63 -20.82 5.58
N PRO A 434 -6.58 -21.90 4.76
CA PRO A 434 -6.09 -23.21 5.23
C PRO A 434 -4.66 -23.15 5.77
N ARG A 435 -3.78 -22.36 5.14
CA ARG A 435 -2.38 -22.23 5.56
C ARG A 435 -2.23 -21.48 6.87
N LEU A 436 -3.20 -20.66 7.21
CA LEU A 436 -3.25 -19.88 8.43
C LEU A 436 -3.82 -20.68 9.61
N GLN A 437 -4.18 -21.94 9.37
CA GLN A 437 -4.70 -22.87 10.38
C GLN A 437 -5.88 -22.27 11.15
N VAL A 438 -6.79 -21.57 10.47
CA VAL A 438 -8.07 -21.21 11.06
C VAL A 438 -8.82 -22.51 11.26
N GLY A 439 -8.77 -23.06 12.48
CA GLY A 439 -9.51 -24.27 12.84
C GLY A 439 -10.98 -24.10 12.48
N GLY A 440 -11.60 -25.15 11.91
CA GLY A 440 -12.97 -25.14 11.37
C GLY A 440 -14.09 -24.85 12.36
N GLY A 441 -13.80 -24.31 13.54
CA GLY A 441 -14.77 -23.88 14.56
C GLY A 441 -15.00 -22.36 14.61
N TRP A 442 -14.27 -21.53 13.85
CA TRP A 442 -14.50 -20.07 13.82
C TRP A 442 -15.66 -19.64 12.91
N TRP A 443 -16.03 -20.49 11.95
CA TRP A 443 -16.96 -20.12 10.87
C TRP A 443 -18.40 -20.60 11.11
N SER A 444 -18.60 -21.46 12.11
CA SER A 444 -19.89 -22.09 12.39
C SER A 444 -20.45 -21.58 13.71
N GLN A 445 -21.50 -20.77 13.59
CA GLN A 445 -22.52 -20.38 14.59
C GLN A 445 -22.44 -18.98 15.21
N PRO A 446 -23.50 -18.15 15.02
CA PRO A 446 -23.82 -17.08 15.94
C PRO A 446 -24.55 -17.66 17.16
N GLY A 447 -23.84 -17.78 18.29
CA GLY A 447 -24.41 -18.08 19.60
C GLY A 447 -24.06 -19.46 20.16
N GLY A 448 -23.30 -19.50 21.27
CA GLY A 448 -23.09 -20.70 22.10
C GLY A 448 -21.67 -20.82 22.67
N PRO A 449 -21.48 -21.11 23.98
CA PRO A 449 -20.18 -21.01 24.64
C PRO A 449 -19.33 -22.28 24.50
N GLY A 450 -18.05 -22.09 24.24
CA GLY A 450 -16.99 -23.07 24.55
C GLY A 450 -16.60 -24.03 23.42
N ALA A 451 -15.56 -23.67 22.65
CA ALA A 451 -14.71 -24.65 21.97
C ALA A 451 -13.28 -24.14 21.85
N ARG A 452 -12.33 -25.05 22.10
CA ARG A 452 -10.91 -24.80 22.35
C ARG A 452 -10.11 -24.60 21.04
N SER A 453 -9.11 -23.71 21.14
CA SER A 453 -7.74 -23.84 20.57
C SER A 453 -7.42 -23.44 19.11
N ARG A 454 -6.36 -22.61 19.05
CA ARG A 454 -5.24 -22.47 18.09
C ARG A 454 -5.45 -21.62 16.84
N ALA A 455 -4.46 -20.73 16.66
CA ALA A 455 -4.40 -19.58 15.76
C ALA A 455 -5.37 -18.47 16.19
N GLY A 456 -4.82 -17.28 16.39
CA GLY A 456 -5.68 -16.13 16.38
C GLY A 456 -4.99 -14.90 15.86
N TRP A 457 -5.87 -13.98 15.52
CA TRP A 457 -5.64 -12.86 14.66
C TRP A 457 -5.76 -11.62 15.50
N ALA A 458 -4.67 -10.86 15.61
CA ALA A 458 -4.71 -9.50 16.08
C ALA A 458 -4.76 -8.59 14.85
N HIS A 459 -5.93 -8.07 14.53
CA HIS A 459 -6.04 -6.95 13.60
C HIS A 459 -5.92 -5.66 14.41
N LEU A 460 -4.74 -5.06 14.36
CA LEU A 460 -4.50 -3.71 14.86
C LEU A 460 -3.72 -3.00 13.77
N GLY A 461 -4.45 -2.34 12.89
CA GLY A 461 -3.90 -1.33 11.98
C GLY A 461 -3.56 -0.06 12.75
N LEU A 462 -2.77 -0.15 13.83
CA LEU A 462 -2.16 1.04 14.42
C LEU A 462 -1.17 1.54 13.38
N GLY A 463 -1.59 2.47 12.55
CA GLY A 463 -0.70 3.07 11.62
C GLY A 463 -1.26 4.40 11.20
N LEU A 464 -0.39 5.41 11.24
CA LEU A 464 -0.48 6.51 10.28
C LEU A 464 -0.25 5.91 8.90
N SER A 465 -1.25 5.18 8.41
CA SER A 465 -1.32 4.84 7.02
C SER A 465 -1.56 6.18 6.35
N PHE A 466 -0.51 6.75 5.75
CA PHE A 466 -0.67 7.75 4.70
C PHE A 466 -1.27 7.11 3.43
N SER A 467 -2.02 6.02 3.58
CA SER A 467 -2.99 5.54 2.61
C SER A 467 -4.31 6.15 3.05
N ALA A 468 -4.95 6.89 2.14
CA ALA A 468 -6.27 7.44 2.36
C ALA A 468 -7.16 6.40 3.05
N SER A 469 -7.74 6.81 4.18
CA SER A 469 -8.65 6.09 5.08
C SER A 469 -9.58 5.07 4.43
N GLY A 470 -9.75 3.89 5.05
CA GLY A 470 -10.77 2.89 4.67
C GLY A 470 -10.20 1.65 3.98
#